data_AF-A0A7R9TZ06-F1
#
_entry.id   AF-A0A7R9TZ06-F1
#
_cell.length_a   1.000
_cell.length_b   1.000
_cell.length_c   1.000
_cell.angle_alpha   90.00
_cell.angle_beta   90.00
_cell.angle_gamma   90.00
#
_symmetry.space_group_name_H-M   'P 1'
#
loop_
_entity.id
_entity.type
_entity.pdbx_description
1 polymer ?
#
loop_
_entity_poly.entity_id
_entity_poly.type
_entity_poly.pdbx_seq_one_letter_code
_entity_poly.pdbx_strand_id
1 'polypeptide(L)'
;ALPIFVIDPTINPEMMEMYAAETCRAGVLEPEGIVDIKFRKPDLMKAMHRNDPSLDLLPKEAREKREQELMPLYKNVSVAFAAMHDTPGVMLQKGAIREVVPWKQSRQFFITRLRKRLAIDAMKRAVIAAWPSAPTDAVQRVLDAHADTVEMLSTHVQGPVNVMTPELEADVAAVRAEHIKATVVAMCNEDAGAVRAAIAAADLL
;
A
#
# COMPACT_ATOMS: atom_id res chain seq x y z
N ALA A 1 -8.55 -19.97 2.79
CA ALA A 1 -8.04 -18.69 2.27
C ALA A 1 -8.66 -17.53 3.05
N LEU A 2 -7.87 -16.55 3.51
CA LEU A 2 -8.43 -15.31 4.07
C LEU A 2 -9.05 -14.49 2.94
N PRO A 3 -10.25 -13.92 3.11
CA PRO A 3 -10.87 -13.07 2.09
C PRO A 3 -10.10 -11.75 1.96
N ILE A 4 -9.30 -11.61 0.90
CA ILE A 4 -8.47 -10.42 0.66
C ILE A 4 -9.29 -9.13 0.53
N PHE A 5 -10.54 -9.23 0.07
CA PHE A 5 -11.40 -8.06 -0.19
C PHE A 5 -11.78 -7.27 1.06
N VAL A 6 -11.80 -7.89 2.25
CA VAL A 6 -12.18 -7.21 3.50
C VAL A 6 -10.98 -6.61 4.24
N ILE A 7 -9.76 -6.84 3.74
CA ILE A 7 -8.50 -6.36 4.33
C ILE A 7 -7.67 -5.52 3.34
N ASP A 8 -8.25 -5.17 2.20
CA ASP A 8 -7.56 -4.42 1.15
C ASP A 8 -7.24 -2.98 1.61
N PRO A 9 -6.02 -2.46 1.37
CA PRO A 9 -5.63 -1.13 1.82
C PRO A 9 -6.44 0.00 1.16
N THR A 10 -7.15 -0.26 0.05
CA THR A 10 -8.06 0.73 -0.56
C THR A 10 -9.26 1.08 0.33
N ILE A 11 -9.55 0.28 1.36
CA ILE A 11 -10.59 0.58 2.36
C ILE A 11 -10.24 1.84 3.16
N ASN A 12 -8.97 1.98 3.57
CA ASN A 12 -8.46 3.18 4.23
C ASN A 12 -7.01 3.45 3.79
N PRO A 13 -6.82 4.11 2.62
CA PRO A 13 -5.49 4.31 2.04
C PRO A 13 -4.55 5.16 2.90
N GLU A 14 -5.10 5.96 3.81
CA GLU A 14 -4.30 6.85 4.65
C GLU A 14 -3.60 6.10 5.78
N MET A 15 -4.22 5.03 6.29
CA MET A 15 -3.77 4.31 7.49
C MET A 15 -3.37 2.86 7.21
N MET A 16 -3.96 2.21 6.21
CA MET A 16 -3.69 0.81 5.90
C MET A 16 -2.51 0.66 4.94
N GLU A 17 -1.62 -0.27 5.25
CA GLU A 17 -0.50 -0.66 4.40
C GLU A 17 -0.43 -2.18 4.34
N MET A 18 -0.27 -2.73 3.13
CA MET A 18 -0.20 -4.18 2.91
C MET A 18 1.20 -4.59 2.45
N TYR A 19 1.70 -5.67 3.06
CA TYR A 19 3.00 -6.28 2.82
C TYR A 19 2.84 -7.78 2.64
N ALA A 20 3.72 -8.42 1.88
CA ALA A 20 3.74 -9.87 1.73
C ALA A 20 5.13 -10.43 2.05
N ALA A 21 5.19 -11.64 2.60
CA ALA A 21 6.44 -12.36 2.74
C ALA A 21 6.86 -13.00 1.41
N GLU A 22 8.15 -13.30 1.26
CA GLU A 22 8.73 -13.91 0.06
C GLU A 22 8.10 -15.26 -0.32
N THR A 23 7.59 -16.01 0.66
CA THR A 23 6.95 -17.32 0.46
C THR A 23 5.44 -17.25 0.36
N CYS A 24 4.82 -16.07 0.53
CA CYS A 24 3.37 -15.93 0.46
C CYS A 24 2.82 -16.27 -0.92
N ARG A 25 1.53 -16.61 -0.95
CA ARG A 25 0.76 -16.75 -2.18
C ARG A 25 -0.54 -15.99 -2.04
N ALA A 26 -0.96 -15.32 -3.10
CA ALA A 26 -2.25 -14.67 -3.16
C ALA A 26 -2.82 -14.70 -4.57
N GLY A 27 -4.04 -15.19 -4.67
CA GLY A 27 -4.80 -15.29 -5.90
C GLY A 27 -6.29 -15.17 -5.60
N VAL A 28 -7.11 -15.10 -6.65
CA VAL A 28 -8.57 -15.05 -6.50
C VAL A 28 -9.12 -16.44 -6.11
N LEU A 29 -8.49 -17.49 -6.63
CA LEU A 29 -8.81 -18.89 -6.34
C LEU A 29 -7.49 -19.65 -6.15
N GLU A 30 -7.57 -20.80 -5.50
CA GLU A 30 -6.43 -21.71 -5.40
C GLU A 30 -5.99 -22.19 -6.80
N PRO A 31 -4.69 -22.45 -7.03
CA PRO A 31 -4.15 -22.81 -8.34
C PRO A 31 -4.90 -23.96 -9.03
N GLU A 32 -5.29 -24.98 -8.28
CA GLU A 32 -6.08 -26.13 -8.74
C GLU A 32 -7.44 -25.68 -9.31
N GLY A 33 -8.13 -24.78 -8.62
CA GLY A 33 -9.41 -24.21 -9.07
C GLY A 33 -9.26 -23.35 -10.31
N ILE A 34 -8.16 -22.61 -10.44
CA ILE A 34 -7.87 -21.83 -11.66
C ILE A 34 -7.64 -22.75 -12.86
N VAL A 35 -6.87 -23.83 -12.69
CA VAL A 35 -6.60 -24.80 -13.77
C VAL A 35 -7.89 -25.45 -14.25
N ASP A 36 -8.76 -25.89 -13.33
CA ASP A 36 -10.02 -26.54 -13.69
C ASP A 36 -10.99 -25.61 -14.45
N ILE A 37 -10.87 -24.29 -14.26
CA ILE A 37 -11.71 -23.30 -14.97
C ILE A 37 -11.07 -22.82 -16.28
N LYS A 38 -9.78 -22.46 -16.25
CA LYS A 38 -9.08 -21.75 -17.33
C LYS A 38 -8.17 -22.62 -18.19
N PHE A 39 -7.74 -23.79 -17.72
CA PHE A 39 -6.79 -24.65 -18.43
C PHE A 39 -7.30 -26.09 -18.46
N ARG A 40 -8.42 -26.28 -19.17
CA ARG A 40 -9.19 -27.53 -19.18
C ARG A 40 -8.52 -28.57 -20.07
N LYS A 41 -9.08 -29.80 -20.07
CA LYS A 41 -8.57 -30.93 -20.85
C LYS A 41 -8.19 -30.57 -22.30
N PRO A 42 -9.00 -29.85 -23.10
CA PRO A 42 -8.61 -29.50 -24.47
C PRO A 42 -7.34 -28.64 -24.55
N ASP A 43 -7.13 -27.74 -23.59
CA ASP A 43 -5.96 -26.86 -23.55
C ASP A 43 -4.71 -27.59 -23.06
N LEU A 44 -4.88 -28.50 -22.09
CA LEU A 44 -3.85 -29.44 -21.66
C LEU A 44 -3.36 -30.28 -22.83
N MET A 45 -4.27 -30.85 -23.63
CA MET A 45 -3.91 -31.63 -24.82
C MET A 45 -3.14 -30.79 -25.83
N LYS A 46 -3.58 -29.57 -26.14
CA LYS A 46 -2.82 -28.65 -27.02
C LYS A 46 -1.42 -28.38 -26.49
N ALA A 47 -1.26 -28.17 -25.19
CA ALA A 47 0.04 -27.96 -24.57
C ALA A 47 0.92 -29.22 -24.64
N MET A 48 0.32 -30.41 -24.52
CA MET A 48 1.01 -31.70 -24.69
C MET A 48 1.57 -31.86 -26.09
N HIS A 49 0.76 -31.71 -27.13
CA HIS A 49 1.24 -31.81 -28.52
C HIS A 49 2.28 -30.75 -28.86
N ARG A 50 2.15 -29.53 -28.30
CA ARG A 50 3.13 -28.46 -28.51
C ARG A 50 4.49 -28.79 -27.90
N ASN A 51 4.51 -29.35 -26.70
CA ASN A 51 5.74 -29.58 -25.94
C ASN A 51 6.37 -30.96 -26.24
N ASP A 52 5.58 -31.93 -26.69
CA ASP A 52 6.04 -33.27 -27.09
C ASP A 52 5.59 -33.58 -28.53
N PRO A 53 6.36 -33.13 -29.54
CA PRO A 53 6.06 -33.39 -30.96
C PRO A 53 6.10 -34.89 -31.32
N SER A 54 6.69 -35.74 -30.47
CA SER A 54 6.77 -37.19 -30.73
C SER A 54 5.40 -37.87 -30.65
N LEU A 55 4.44 -37.25 -29.94
CA LEU A 55 3.04 -37.70 -29.90
C LEU A 55 2.40 -37.71 -31.29
N ASP A 56 2.78 -36.78 -32.16
CA ASP A 56 2.20 -36.67 -33.50
C ASP A 56 2.72 -37.73 -34.46
N LEU A 57 3.86 -38.34 -34.15
CA LEU A 57 4.47 -39.45 -34.91
C LEU A 57 3.91 -40.82 -34.49
N LEU A 58 3.24 -40.91 -33.34
CA LEU A 58 2.68 -42.16 -32.84
C LEU A 58 1.37 -42.54 -33.56
N PRO A 59 1.13 -43.85 -33.80
CA PRO A 59 -0.17 -44.35 -34.21
C PRO A 59 -1.27 -43.94 -33.24
N LYS A 60 -2.50 -43.77 -33.73
CA LYS A 60 -3.63 -43.22 -32.97
C LYS A 60 -3.86 -43.90 -31.61
N GLU A 61 -3.86 -45.23 -31.56
CA GLU A 61 -4.10 -45.98 -30.30
C GLU A 61 -2.97 -45.82 -29.29
N ALA A 62 -1.71 -45.83 -29.76
CA ALA A 62 -0.54 -45.63 -28.91
C ALA A 62 -0.47 -44.19 -28.38
N ARG A 63 -0.89 -43.22 -29.21
CA ARG A 63 -1.00 -41.81 -28.86
C ARG A 63 -2.04 -41.58 -27.77
N GLU A 64 -3.27 -42.10 -27.94
CA GLU A 64 -4.34 -41.96 -26.95
C GLU A 64 -3.94 -42.57 -25.59
N LYS A 65 -3.25 -43.72 -25.59
CA LYS A 65 -2.72 -44.33 -24.37
C LYS A 65 -1.67 -43.43 -23.70
N ARG A 66 -0.74 -42.88 -24.48
CA ARG A 66 0.31 -41.99 -23.97
C ARG A 66 -0.26 -40.68 -23.44
N GLU A 67 -1.28 -40.13 -24.11
CA GLU A 67 -1.99 -38.93 -23.66
C GLU A 67 -2.65 -39.15 -22.29
N GLN A 68 -3.26 -40.31 -22.06
CA GLN A 68 -3.84 -40.66 -20.77
C GLN A 68 -2.78 -40.79 -19.66
N GLU A 69 -1.62 -41.37 -19.97
CA GLU A 69 -0.50 -41.49 -19.02
C GLU A 69 0.08 -40.11 -18.64
N LEU A 70 0.19 -39.20 -19.61
CA LEU A 70 0.78 -37.87 -19.41
C LEU A 70 -0.18 -36.86 -18.79
N MET A 71 -1.49 -37.06 -18.93
CA MET A 71 -2.54 -36.17 -18.41
C MET A 71 -2.33 -35.74 -16.94
N PRO A 72 -2.13 -36.65 -15.96
CA PRO A 72 -1.92 -36.24 -14.56
C PRO A 72 -0.65 -35.41 -14.36
N LEU A 73 0.42 -35.68 -15.12
CA LEU A 73 1.65 -34.90 -15.07
C LEU A 73 1.42 -33.48 -15.61
N TYR A 74 0.75 -33.35 -16.75
CA TYR A 74 0.41 -32.05 -17.32
C TYR A 74 -0.55 -31.26 -16.43
N LYS A 75 -1.46 -31.92 -15.71
CA LYS A 75 -2.28 -31.26 -14.69
C LYS A 75 -1.41 -30.68 -13.58
N ASN A 76 -0.47 -31.45 -13.02
CA ASN A 76 0.45 -30.97 -11.99
C ASN A 76 1.33 -29.81 -12.47
N VAL A 77 1.84 -29.87 -13.70
CA VAL A 77 2.60 -28.77 -14.32
C VAL A 77 1.73 -27.53 -14.45
N SER A 78 0.46 -27.68 -14.83
CA SER A 78 -0.46 -26.56 -14.98
C SER A 78 -0.80 -25.90 -13.65
N VAL A 79 -0.92 -26.70 -12.57
CA VAL A 79 -1.10 -26.19 -11.20
C VAL A 79 0.13 -25.40 -10.76
N ALA A 80 1.34 -25.94 -10.99
CA ALA A 80 2.59 -25.21 -10.71
C ALA A 80 2.69 -23.92 -11.54
N PHE A 81 2.25 -23.95 -12.80
CA PHE A 81 2.19 -22.77 -13.66
C PHE A 81 1.22 -21.72 -13.12
N ALA A 82 0.00 -22.12 -12.72
CA ALA A 82 -0.95 -21.23 -12.06
C ALA A 82 -0.36 -20.62 -10.78
N ALA A 83 0.31 -21.42 -9.94
CA ALA A 83 0.93 -20.97 -8.70
C ALA A 83 2.06 -19.94 -8.89
N MET A 84 2.70 -19.89 -10.07
CA MET A 84 3.70 -18.85 -10.39
C MET A 84 3.07 -17.46 -10.56
N HIS A 85 1.78 -17.38 -10.92
CA HIS A 85 1.06 -16.10 -11.02
C HIS A 85 0.69 -15.51 -9.65
N ASP A 86 0.60 -16.35 -8.63
CA ASP A 86 0.17 -15.95 -7.27
C ASP A 86 1.36 -15.57 -6.38
N THR A 87 2.49 -15.18 -6.98
CA THR A 87 3.73 -14.84 -6.26
C THR A 87 3.72 -13.39 -5.76
N PRO A 88 4.44 -13.08 -4.66
CA PRO A 88 4.49 -11.72 -4.12
C PRO A 88 5.13 -10.72 -5.10
N GLY A 89 6.00 -11.17 -6.00
CA GLY A 89 6.53 -10.33 -7.08
C GLY A 89 5.43 -9.82 -8.03
N VAL A 90 4.47 -10.67 -8.40
CA VAL A 90 3.30 -10.28 -9.20
C VAL A 90 2.39 -9.34 -8.40
N MET A 91 2.20 -9.59 -7.10
CA MET A 91 1.43 -8.70 -6.22
C MET A 91 2.03 -7.30 -6.18
N LEU A 92 3.37 -7.21 -6.07
CA LEU A 92 4.11 -5.94 -6.06
C LEU A 92 4.01 -5.22 -7.42
N GLN A 93 4.19 -5.94 -8.53
CA GLN A 93 4.09 -5.37 -9.87
C GLN A 93 2.70 -4.79 -10.16
N LYS A 94 1.65 -5.41 -9.61
CA LYS A 94 0.27 -4.93 -9.71
C LYS A 94 -0.05 -3.81 -8.71
N GLY A 95 0.87 -3.46 -7.82
CA GLY A 95 0.66 -2.44 -6.79
C GLY A 95 -0.30 -2.86 -5.66
N ALA A 96 -0.59 -4.16 -5.52
CA ALA A 96 -1.47 -4.65 -4.45
C ALA A 96 -0.79 -4.53 -3.07
N ILE A 97 0.52 -4.73 -3.02
CA ILE A 97 1.36 -4.58 -1.82
C ILE A 97 2.38 -3.46 -2.02
N ARG A 98 2.84 -2.86 -0.92
CA ARG A 98 3.91 -1.85 -0.96
C ARG A 98 5.28 -2.47 -1.19
N GLU A 99 5.57 -3.59 -0.53
CA GLU A 99 6.89 -4.23 -0.58
C GLU A 99 6.80 -5.71 -0.18
N VAL A 100 7.78 -6.50 -0.65
CA VAL A 100 8.00 -7.88 -0.21
C VAL A 100 9.00 -7.88 0.93
N VAL A 101 8.59 -8.34 2.11
CA VAL A 101 9.41 -8.28 3.33
C VAL A 101 9.90 -9.70 3.69
N PRO A 102 11.22 -9.96 3.69
CA PRO A 102 11.75 -11.25 4.11
C PRO A 102 11.40 -11.55 5.57
N TRP A 103 10.93 -12.77 5.87
CA TRP A 103 10.44 -13.12 7.20
C TRP A 103 11.49 -12.90 8.29
N LYS A 104 12.76 -13.23 8.01
CA LYS A 104 13.88 -13.09 8.96
C LYS A 104 14.12 -11.64 9.39
N GLN A 105 13.87 -10.67 8.52
CA GLN A 105 14.10 -9.24 8.77
C GLN A 105 12.82 -8.49 9.11
N SER A 106 11.66 -9.16 9.07
CA SER A 106 10.33 -8.57 9.29
C SER A 106 10.24 -7.73 10.57
N ARG A 107 10.79 -8.22 11.68
CA ARG A 107 10.77 -7.51 12.97
C ARG A 107 11.48 -6.15 12.87
N GLN A 108 12.69 -6.12 12.31
CA GLN A 108 13.46 -4.87 12.18
C GLN A 108 12.75 -3.91 11.23
N PHE A 109 12.31 -4.42 10.08
CA PHE A 109 11.54 -3.67 9.10
C PHE A 109 10.30 -3.00 9.71
N PHE A 110 9.45 -3.78 10.39
CA PHE A 110 8.20 -3.24 10.95
C PHE A 110 8.43 -2.32 12.14
N ILE A 111 9.48 -2.50 12.94
CA ILE A 111 9.83 -1.53 13.99
C ILE A 111 10.17 -0.18 13.38
N THR A 112 11.09 -0.14 12.42
CA THR A 112 11.47 1.09 11.71
C THR A 112 10.27 1.73 11.01
N ARG A 113 9.47 0.92 10.30
CA ARG A 113 8.29 1.39 9.56
C ARG A 113 7.22 1.96 10.49
N LEU A 114 6.91 1.27 11.59
CA LEU A 114 5.92 1.72 12.56
C LEU A 114 6.32 3.04 13.21
N ARG A 115 7.59 3.18 13.62
CA ARG A 115 8.11 4.43 14.20
C ARG A 115 7.97 5.59 13.21
N LYS A 116 8.37 5.39 11.96
CA LYS A 116 8.21 6.36 10.87
C LYS A 116 6.75 6.77 10.67
N ARG A 117 5.84 5.79 10.65
CA ARG A 117 4.40 6.04 10.48
C ARG A 117 3.76 6.76 11.65
N LEU A 118 4.09 6.39 12.89
CA LEU A 118 3.62 7.10 14.08
C LEU A 118 4.11 8.54 14.10
N ALA A 119 5.35 8.79 13.65
CA ALA A 119 5.88 10.13 13.59
C ALA A 119 5.17 11.01 12.57
N ILE A 120 5.01 10.50 11.35
CA ILE A 120 4.25 11.19 10.29
C ILE A 120 2.81 11.46 10.75
N ASP A 121 2.16 10.49 11.41
CA ASP A 121 0.78 10.65 11.89
C ASP A 121 0.68 11.70 13.02
N ALA A 122 1.62 11.72 13.96
CA ALA A 122 1.68 12.74 15.00
C ALA A 122 1.82 14.16 14.42
N MET A 123 2.70 14.33 13.43
CA MET A 123 2.87 15.59 12.71
C MET A 123 1.61 16.02 11.97
N LYS A 124 0.98 15.09 11.23
CA LYS A 124 -0.30 15.37 10.55
C LYS A 124 -1.38 15.81 11.52
N ARG A 125 -1.51 15.15 12.67
CA ARG A 125 -2.46 15.53 13.72
C ARG A 125 -2.15 16.92 14.28
N ALA A 126 -0.88 17.27 14.46
CA ALA A 126 -0.47 18.60 14.91
C ALA A 126 -0.88 19.70 13.92
N VAL A 127 -0.67 19.46 12.63
CA VAL A 127 -1.08 20.37 11.55
C VAL A 127 -2.60 20.50 11.49
N ILE A 128 -3.33 19.39 11.52
CA ILE A 128 -4.81 19.38 11.52
C ILE A 128 -5.37 20.10 12.76
N ALA A 129 -4.73 19.97 13.92
CA ALA A 129 -5.12 20.70 15.13
C ALA A 129 -4.88 22.21 15.01
N ALA A 130 -3.86 22.64 14.25
CA ALA A 130 -3.60 24.05 13.97
C ALA A 130 -4.50 24.63 12.88
N TRP A 131 -4.86 23.82 11.88
CA TRP A 131 -5.74 24.18 10.77
C TRP A 131 -6.61 22.96 10.38
N PRO A 132 -7.88 22.89 10.82
CA PRO A 132 -8.76 21.75 10.58
C PRO A 132 -9.05 21.47 9.10
N SER A 133 -9.10 22.52 8.27
CA SER A 133 -9.31 22.46 6.82
C SER A 133 -8.02 22.69 6.03
N ALA A 134 -6.86 22.31 6.59
CA ALA A 134 -5.57 22.51 5.95
C ALA A 134 -5.55 21.89 4.55
N PRO A 135 -5.09 22.63 3.53
CA PRO A 135 -4.91 22.06 2.21
C PRO A 135 -3.72 21.07 2.21
N THR A 136 -3.78 20.07 1.34
CA THR A 136 -2.83 18.94 1.32
C THR A 136 -1.38 19.39 1.13
N ASP A 137 -1.15 20.48 0.42
CA ASP A 137 0.15 21.10 0.20
C ASP A 137 0.76 21.66 1.50
N ALA A 138 -0.03 22.26 2.39
CA ALA A 138 0.43 22.75 3.68
C ALA A 138 0.90 21.59 4.57
N VAL A 139 0.15 20.47 4.56
CA VAL A 139 0.54 19.26 5.28
C VAL A 139 1.83 18.68 4.68
N GLN A 140 1.92 18.57 3.36
CA GLN A 140 3.09 18.00 2.70
C GLN A 140 4.35 18.82 2.93
N ARG A 141 4.23 20.17 2.94
CA ARG A 141 5.35 21.08 3.21
C ARG A 141 5.98 20.84 4.59
N VAL A 142 5.15 20.68 5.63
CA VAL A 142 5.63 20.37 6.98
C VAL A 142 6.27 18.97 7.03
N LEU A 143 5.70 18.00 6.33
CA LEU A 143 6.28 16.65 6.26
C LEU A 143 7.64 16.63 5.54
N ASP A 144 7.77 17.38 4.45
CA ASP A 144 9.00 17.46 3.67
C ASP A 144 10.11 18.20 4.44
N ALA A 145 9.77 19.29 5.14
CA ALA A 145 10.72 20.05 5.96
C ALA A 145 11.35 19.21 7.09
N HIS A 146 10.61 18.23 7.61
CA HIS A 146 11.03 17.37 8.73
C HIS A 146 11.32 15.93 8.31
N ALA A 147 11.50 15.68 7.02
CA ALA A 147 11.75 14.33 6.49
C ALA A 147 13.02 13.70 7.11
N ASP A 148 14.07 14.49 7.30
CA ASP A 148 15.33 14.05 7.91
C ASP A 148 15.16 13.65 9.39
N THR A 149 14.38 14.43 10.13
CA THR A 149 14.03 14.13 11.54
C THR A 149 13.28 12.80 11.63
N VAL A 150 12.32 12.58 10.74
CA VAL A 150 11.56 11.32 10.65
C VAL A 150 12.47 10.15 10.31
N GLU A 151 13.43 10.32 9.40
CA GLU A 151 14.37 9.27 9.02
C GLU A 151 15.31 8.93 10.19
N MET A 152 15.80 9.93 10.91
CA MET A 152 16.64 9.77 12.11
C MET A 152 15.90 8.99 13.21
N LEU A 153 14.63 9.33 13.47
CA LEU A 153 13.78 8.64 14.45
C LEU A 153 13.48 7.18 14.07
N SER A 154 13.53 6.86 12.78
CA SER A 154 13.30 5.51 12.28
C SER A 154 14.53 4.60 12.45
N THR A 155 15.75 5.16 12.44
CA THR A 155 17.01 4.42 12.60
C THR A 155 17.42 4.23 14.06
N HIS A 156 17.07 5.18 14.95
CA HIS A 156 17.30 5.03 16.39
C HIS A 156 16.21 4.18 17.06
N VAL A 157 16.51 2.90 17.28
CA VAL A 157 15.57 1.93 17.89
C VAL A 157 15.40 2.16 19.39
N GLN A 158 16.38 2.77 20.06
CA GLN A 158 16.35 3.03 21.50
C GLN A 158 15.83 4.43 21.80
N GLY A 159 14.70 4.51 22.52
CA GLY A 159 14.09 5.76 22.99
C GLY A 159 12.63 5.96 22.53
N PRO A 160 11.88 6.84 23.20
CA PRO A 160 10.54 7.23 22.76
C PRO A 160 10.60 7.94 21.40
N VAL A 161 9.61 7.72 20.55
CA VAL A 161 9.43 8.49 19.30
C VAL A 161 8.87 9.85 19.70
N ASN A 162 9.72 10.77 20.15
CA ASN A 162 9.34 12.15 20.35
C ASN A 162 9.58 12.93 19.06
N VAL A 163 8.49 13.41 18.46
CA VAL A 163 8.51 14.11 17.18
C VAL A 163 8.28 15.61 17.36
N MET A 164 7.83 16.01 18.55
CA MET A 164 7.65 17.42 18.89
C MET A 164 9.02 18.01 19.22
N THR A 165 9.72 18.42 18.18
CA THR A 165 10.91 19.26 18.30
C THR A 165 10.49 20.73 18.31
N PRO A 166 11.31 21.63 18.90
CA PRO A 166 11.03 23.06 18.86
C PRO A 166 10.88 23.59 17.43
N GLU A 167 11.58 23.01 16.45
CA GLU A 167 11.43 23.39 15.05
C GLU A 167 10.05 23.01 14.49
N LEU A 168 9.55 21.80 14.81
CA LEU A 168 8.21 21.38 14.39
C LEU A 168 7.13 22.28 15.02
N GLU A 169 7.27 22.65 16.29
CA GLU A 169 6.33 23.56 16.96
C GLU A 169 6.31 24.93 16.28
N ALA A 170 7.46 25.45 15.87
CA ALA A 170 7.56 26.72 15.14
C ALA A 170 6.86 26.65 13.77
N ASP A 171 7.05 25.56 13.02
CA ASP A 171 6.40 25.38 11.71
C ASP A 171 4.88 25.19 11.85
N VAL A 172 4.43 24.43 12.86
CA VAL A 172 2.99 24.29 13.17
C VAL A 172 2.38 25.64 13.59
N ALA A 173 3.12 26.47 14.32
CA ALA A 173 2.69 27.83 14.65
C ALA A 173 2.61 28.73 13.40
N ALA A 174 3.53 28.58 12.44
CA ALA A 174 3.46 29.28 11.16
C ALA A 174 2.21 28.88 10.36
N VAL A 175 1.89 27.58 10.28
CA VAL A 175 0.65 27.10 9.65
C VAL A 175 -0.60 27.64 10.35
N ARG A 176 -0.59 27.71 11.68
CA ARG A 176 -1.68 28.33 12.45
C ARG A 176 -1.85 29.81 12.08
N ALA A 177 -0.75 30.55 11.92
CA ALA A 177 -0.80 31.95 11.53
C ALA A 177 -1.36 32.13 10.11
N GLU A 178 -1.04 31.24 9.17
CA GLU A 178 -1.65 31.20 7.83
C GLU A 178 -3.17 30.97 7.92
N HIS A 179 -3.60 30.00 8.73
CA HIS A 179 -5.02 29.73 8.94
C HIS A 179 -5.79 30.92 9.52
N ILE A 180 -5.22 31.62 10.51
CA ILE A 180 -5.82 32.83 11.10
C ILE A 180 -5.94 33.92 10.04
N LYS A 181 -4.89 34.16 9.23
CA LYS A 181 -4.94 35.15 8.13
C LYS A 181 -6.05 34.81 7.14
N ALA A 182 -6.14 33.56 6.70
CA ALA A 182 -7.17 33.12 5.77
C ALA A 182 -8.58 33.30 6.34
N THR A 183 -8.76 32.96 7.63
CA THR A 183 -10.05 33.12 8.34
C THR A 183 -10.46 34.59 8.46
N VAL A 184 -9.53 35.48 8.82
CA VAL A 184 -9.80 36.93 8.91
C VAL A 184 -10.16 37.49 7.54
N VAL A 185 -9.46 37.09 6.47
CA VAL A 185 -9.79 37.51 5.11
C VAL A 185 -11.19 37.02 4.70
N ALA A 186 -11.54 35.77 5.04
CA ALA A 186 -12.87 35.24 4.76
C ALA A 186 -13.97 36.05 5.50
N MET A 187 -13.78 36.33 6.79
CA MET A 187 -14.72 37.16 7.57
C MET A 187 -14.85 38.58 7.00
N CYS A 188 -13.75 39.18 6.53
CA CYS A 188 -13.78 40.49 5.88
C CYS A 188 -14.56 40.48 4.56
N ASN A 189 -14.52 39.38 3.82
CA ASN A 189 -15.29 39.23 2.58
C ASN A 189 -16.79 39.07 2.85
N GLU A 190 -17.17 38.50 4.00
CA GLU A 190 -18.56 38.38 4.43
C GLU A 190 -19.10 39.72 4.96
N ASP A 191 -18.41 40.35 5.93
CA ASP A 191 -18.78 41.66 6.46
C ASP A 191 -17.56 42.41 7.02
N ALA A 192 -16.95 43.25 6.19
CA ALA A 192 -15.83 44.10 6.58
C ALA A 192 -16.18 45.13 7.67
N GLY A 193 -17.45 45.54 7.78
CA GLY A 193 -17.92 46.50 8.79
C GLY A 193 -17.92 45.89 10.18
N ALA A 194 -18.45 44.67 10.30
CA ALA A 194 -18.46 43.91 11.54
C ALA A 194 -17.04 43.59 12.05
N VAL A 195 -16.12 43.18 11.16
CA VAL A 195 -14.72 42.90 11.54
C VAL A 195 -14.03 44.16 12.06
N ARG A 196 -14.21 45.32 11.40
CA ARG A 196 -13.62 46.59 11.88
C ARG A 196 -14.20 47.03 13.22
N ALA A 197 -15.50 46.89 13.42
CA ALA A 197 -16.14 47.19 14.69
C ALA A 197 -15.63 46.28 15.82
N ALA A 198 -15.41 45.00 15.53
CA ALA A 198 -14.85 44.04 16.48
C ALA A 198 -13.39 44.38 16.85
N ILE A 199 -12.56 44.76 15.89
CA ILE A 199 -11.16 45.19 16.14
C ILE A 199 -11.14 46.45 17.02
N ALA A 200 -11.98 47.44 16.71
CA ALA A 200 -12.09 48.67 17.50
C ALA A 200 -12.62 48.42 18.92
N ALA A 201 -13.54 47.47 19.09
CA ALA A 201 -14.06 47.10 20.42
C ALA A 201 -13.04 46.32 21.27
N ALA A 202 -12.10 45.63 20.63
CA ALA A 202 -11.07 44.84 21.30
C ALA A 202 -9.78 45.63 21.59
N ASP A 203 -9.68 46.89 21.15
CA ASP A 203 -8.50 47.77 21.31
C ASP A 203 -7.20 47.11 20.79
N LEU A 204 -7.34 46.31 19.72
CA LEU A 204 -6.25 45.52 19.13
C LEU A 204 -5.40 46.32 18.13
N LEU A 205 -5.78 47.57 17.84
CA LEU A 205 -5.07 48.53 16.97
C LEU A 205 -5.32 49.98 17.41
#